data_AF-A0A519QEG8-F1
#
_entry.id   AF-A0A519QEG8-F1
#
_cell.length_a   1.000
_cell.length_b   1.000
_cell.length_c   1.000
_cell.angle_alpha   90.00
_cell.angle_beta   90.00
_cell.angle_gamma   90.00
#
_symmetry.space_group_name_H-M   'P 1'
#
loop_
_entity.id
_entity.type
_entity.pdbx_description
1 polymer ?
#
loop_
_entity_poly.entity_id
_entity_poly.type
_entity_poly.pdbx_seq_one_letter_code
_entity_poly.pdbx_strand_id
1 'polypeptide(L)'
;MSDQTVQRPISPQGGDWLTQYEETRDRLEAGHAYDRSSERDACGVGLVCSIDGTPRRDVVEYAIKSLKAVAHRGAVDPDGLSGDGAGVMVELPQGFFAEQVAAIGQTKRPGPVCVGQIFLPRTDLGAQDRARAIVETEALRSGFWIYGWRQTPVDLSVVGTKAGATRPEIEQIMLAPPLDAAGEPLDGEALERELYLCRRRIEKAVQSDGVPGVYICTLSARSIAYKGMVRAELLGNLYPDLEDARFTSAYAVFHQRYSTNTFPEWKLAQPFRMLAHNGEINTLKGNLNWMKSHEIRMAAGAFG
;
A
#
# COMPACT_ATOMS: atom_id res chain seq x y z
N MET A 1 42.35 29.37 -3.18
CA MET A 1 41.07 29.82 -2.60
C MET A 1 39.98 29.12 -3.41
N SER A 2 39.58 27.94 -2.94
CA SER A 2 38.58 27.10 -3.59
C SER A 2 37.19 27.61 -3.25
N ASP A 3 36.48 28.04 -4.28
CA ASP A 3 35.09 28.46 -4.23
C ASP A 3 34.22 27.23 -3.89
N GLN A 4 33.89 27.08 -2.61
CA GLN A 4 32.90 26.10 -2.16
C GLN A 4 31.53 26.68 -2.49
N THR A 5 31.01 26.30 -3.65
CA THR A 5 29.60 26.43 -3.98
C THR A 5 28.79 25.61 -2.99
N VAL A 6 28.37 26.25 -1.90
CA VAL A 6 27.32 25.75 -1.02
C VAL A 6 26.09 25.54 -1.89
N GLN A 7 25.74 24.28 -2.14
CA GLN A 7 24.49 23.92 -2.80
C GLN A 7 23.35 24.57 -2.01
N ARG A 8 22.61 25.46 -2.66
CA ARG A 8 21.40 26.05 -2.08
C ARG A 8 20.44 24.93 -1.70
N PRO A 9 19.79 24.99 -0.52
CA PRO A 9 18.73 24.05 -0.19
C PRO A 9 17.65 24.12 -1.27
N ILE A 10 17.20 22.93 -1.71
CA ILE A 10 16.14 22.79 -2.71
C ILE A 10 14.88 23.44 -2.14
N SER A 11 14.52 24.62 -2.66
CA SER A 11 13.29 25.32 -2.29
C SER A 11 12.10 24.57 -2.90
N PRO A 12 11.05 24.22 -2.13
CA PRO A 12 9.88 23.52 -2.65
C PRO A 12 8.99 24.38 -3.57
N GLN A 13 9.36 25.63 -3.86
CA GLN A 13 8.48 26.61 -4.51
C GLN A 13 8.60 26.69 -6.04
N GLY A 14 9.07 25.65 -6.73
CA GLY A 14 9.18 25.63 -8.19
C GLY A 14 8.68 24.31 -8.80
N GLY A 15 7.96 24.39 -9.91
CA GLY A 15 7.27 23.25 -10.58
C GLY A 15 8.15 22.12 -11.13
N ASP A 16 9.46 22.11 -10.85
CA ASP A 16 10.43 21.13 -11.36
C ASP A 16 11.22 20.41 -10.26
N TRP A 17 10.86 20.64 -8.99
CA TRP A 17 11.58 20.05 -7.85
C TRP A 17 11.49 18.50 -7.84
N LEU A 18 10.41 17.91 -8.37
CA LEU A 18 10.22 16.44 -8.42
C LEU A 18 11.19 15.79 -9.43
N THR A 19 11.34 16.38 -10.61
CA THR A 19 12.29 15.91 -11.64
C THR A 19 13.73 16.01 -11.13
N GLN A 20 14.09 17.19 -10.61
CA GLN A 20 15.42 17.42 -10.03
C GLN A 20 15.69 16.49 -8.85
N TYR A 21 14.65 16.12 -8.12
CA TYR A 21 14.72 15.14 -7.05
C TYR A 21 15.00 13.73 -7.57
N GLU A 22 14.23 13.23 -8.54
CA GLU A 22 14.43 11.89 -9.12
C GLU A 22 15.83 11.76 -9.70
N GLU A 23 16.28 12.77 -10.44
CA GLU A 23 17.64 12.86 -10.96
C GLU A 23 18.69 12.90 -9.85
N THR A 24 18.43 13.62 -8.75
CA THR A 24 19.35 13.70 -7.61
C THR A 24 19.46 12.38 -6.86
N ARG A 25 18.34 11.69 -6.60
CA ARG A 25 18.33 10.35 -6.00
C ARG A 25 19.12 9.38 -6.86
N ASP A 26 18.83 9.32 -8.16
CA ASP A 26 19.49 8.40 -9.08
C ASP A 26 20.99 8.70 -9.19
N ARG A 27 21.36 9.97 -9.15
CA ARG A 27 22.76 10.40 -9.09
C ARG A 27 23.46 10.01 -7.78
N LEU A 28 22.79 10.12 -6.64
CA LEU A 28 23.35 9.73 -5.33
C LEU A 28 23.53 8.21 -5.21
N GLU A 29 22.60 7.43 -5.80
CA GLU A 29 22.73 5.96 -5.92
C GLU A 29 23.89 5.58 -6.84
N ALA A 30 23.96 6.20 -8.03
CA ALA A 30 25.05 5.98 -8.97
C ALA A 30 26.43 6.38 -8.41
N GLY A 31 26.46 7.40 -7.53
CA GLY A 31 27.67 7.88 -6.87
C GLY A 31 28.03 7.15 -5.57
N HIS A 32 27.31 6.10 -5.17
CA HIS A 32 27.49 5.38 -3.90
C HIS A 32 27.42 6.26 -2.63
N ALA A 33 26.87 7.48 -2.73
CA ALA A 33 26.66 8.38 -1.60
C ALA A 33 25.37 8.09 -0.83
N TYR A 34 24.48 7.31 -1.44
CA TYR A 34 23.26 6.78 -0.86
C TYR A 34 23.12 5.31 -1.26
N ASP A 35 23.04 4.42 -0.27
CA ASP A 35 22.77 3.00 -0.48
C ASP A 35 21.45 2.67 0.21
N ARG A 36 20.42 2.36 -0.57
CA ARG A 36 19.11 1.89 -0.07
C ARG A 36 19.22 0.72 0.89
N SER A 37 20.31 -0.06 0.83
CA SER A 37 20.55 -1.22 1.69
C SER A 37 21.17 -0.91 3.05
N SER A 38 21.36 0.37 3.40
CA SER A 38 21.98 0.82 4.66
C SER A 38 21.01 1.49 5.66
N GLU A 39 19.69 1.30 5.47
CA GLU A 39 18.66 1.93 6.30
C GLU A 39 18.60 1.38 7.74
N ARG A 40 18.49 2.25 8.75
CA ARG A 40 18.32 1.87 10.16
C ARG A 40 16.97 2.33 10.74
N ASP A 41 16.32 1.45 11.50
CA ASP A 41 14.92 1.63 11.92
C ASP A 41 14.74 1.69 13.44
N ALA A 42 13.99 2.68 13.92
CA ALA A 42 13.40 2.76 15.26
C ALA A 42 11.86 2.75 15.19
N CYS A 43 11.28 1.86 14.39
CA CYS A 43 9.82 1.81 14.11
C CYS A 43 8.95 1.40 15.32
N GLY A 44 7.64 1.65 15.23
CA GLY A 44 6.62 1.10 16.13
C GLY A 44 5.72 0.12 15.38
N VAL A 45 5.44 -1.05 15.97
CA VAL A 45 4.53 -2.05 15.42
C VAL A 45 3.61 -2.59 16.52
N GLY A 46 2.38 -2.97 16.17
CA GLY A 46 1.49 -3.64 17.10
C GLY A 46 0.32 -4.34 16.42
N LEU A 47 -0.39 -5.13 17.23
CA LEU A 47 -1.57 -5.90 16.87
C LEU A 47 -2.65 -5.64 17.92
N VAL A 48 -3.86 -5.36 17.46
CA VAL A 48 -5.09 -5.42 18.26
C VAL A 48 -5.93 -6.56 17.70
N CYS A 49 -6.51 -7.41 18.55
CA CYS A 49 -7.42 -8.44 18.09
C CYS A 49 -8.57 -8.70 19.07
N SER A 50 -9.71 -9.12 18.55
CA SER A 50 -10.79 -9.73 19.32
C SER A 50 -10.48 -11.21 19.51
N ILE A 51 -10.35 -11.65 20.76
CA ILE A 51 -10.00 -13.04 21.09
C ILE A 51 -11.08 -14.03 20.62
N ASP A 52 -12.34 -13.59 20.59
CA ASP A 52 -13.48 -14.39 20.12
C ASP A 52 -13.65 -14.39 18.59
N GLY A 53 -12.81 -13.65 17.85
CA GLY A 53 -12.87 -13.53 16.41
C GLY A 53 -14.03 -12.69 15.87
N THR A 54 -14.84 -12.05 16.72
CA THR A 54 -15.95 -11.21 16.29
C THR A 54 -15.43 -9.87 15.77
N PRO A 55 -15.81 -9.42 14.55
CA PRO A 55 -15.46 -8.10 14.07
C PRO A 55 -16.11 -6.99 14.89
N ARG A 56 -15.33 -6.00 15.32
CA ARG A 56 -15.81 -4.88 16.12
C ARG A 56 -15.18 -3.57 15.69
N ARG A 57 -15.87 -2.46 15.96
CA ARG A 57 -15.39 -1.11 15.65
C ARG A 57 -14.25 -0.68 16.57
N ASP A 58 -14.31 -1.06 17.84
CA ASP A 58 -13.32 -0.71 18.86
C ASP A 58 -11.91 -1.21 18.51
N VAL A 59 -11.77 -2.37 17.85
CA VAL A 59 -10.49 -2.90 17.36
C VAL A 59 -9.79 -1.91 16.42
N VAL A 60 -10.53 -1.34 15.46
CA VAL A 60 -9.99 -0.35 14.53
C VAL A 60 -9.64 0.94 15.27
N GLU A 61 -10.53 1.41 16.15
CA GLU A 61 -10.27 2.61 16.96
C GLU A 61 -9.04 2.47 17.87
N TYR A 62 -8.85 1.30 18.49
CA TYR A 62 -7.68 1.02 19.32
C TYR A 62 -6.41 0.99 18.49
N ALA A 63 -6.43 0.48 17.25
CA ALA A 63 -5.27 0.54 16.37
C ALA A 63 -4.91 1.99 16.00
N ILE A 64 -5.90 2.83 15.65
CA ILE A 64 -5.66 4.26 15.34
C ILE A 64 -5.17 5.02 16.59
N LYS A 65 -5.75 4.76 17.77
CA LYS A 65 -5.26 5.31 19.05
C LYS A 65 -3.83 4.86 19.37
N SER A 66 -3.49 3.61 19.08
CA SER A 66 -2.15 3.07 19.30
C SER A 66 -1.12 3.68 18.36
N LEU A 67 -1.49 3.92 17.10
CA LEU A 67 -0.67 4.68 16.14
C LEU A 67 -0.30 6.07 16.68
N LYS A 68 -1.27 6.80 17.24
CA LYS A 68 -1.03 8.10 17.91
C LYS A 68 -0.02 7.98 19.05
N ALA A 69 -0.08 6.90 19.83
CA ALA A 69 0.81 6.69 20.97
C ALA A 69 2.27 6.39 20.57
N VAL A 70 2.50 5.82 19.40
CA VAL A 70 3.85 5.50 18.88
C VAL A 70 4.43 6.60 17.98
N ALA A 71 3.76 7.75 17.83
CA ALA A 71 4.21 8.85 16.98
C ALA A 71 5.61 9.39 17.37
N HIS A 72 5.95 9.34 18.65
CA HIS A 72 7.27 9.72 19.16
C HIS A 72 8.43 8.82 18.67
N ARG A 73 8.12 7.69 18.04
CA ARG A 73 9.09 6.75 17.44
C ARG A 73 9.20 6.89 15.91
N GLY A 74 8.49 7.83 15.30
CA GLY A 74 8.64 8.16 13.88
C GLY A 74 9.51 9.40 13.67
N ALA A 75 10.13 9.54 12.50
CA ALA A 75 10.71 10.83 12.12
C ALA A 75 9.60 11.76 11.65
N VAL A 76 9.81 13.05 11.92
CA VAL A 76 8.91 14.13 11.51
C VAL A 76 9.72 15.06 10.62
N ASP A 77 9.21 15.31 9.42
CA ASP A 77 9.83 16.26 8.48
C ASP A 77 9.64 17.71 8.99
N PRO A 78 10.47 18.68 8.57
CA PRO A 78 10.34 20.07 8.99
C PRO A 78 9.00 20.75 8.65
N ASP A 79 8.22 20.17 7.74
CA ASP A 79 6.87 20.64 7.42
C ASP A 79 5.82 20.29 8.50
N GLY A 80 6.21 19.49 9.51
CA GLY A 80 5.37 19.11 10.65
C GLY A 80 4.27 18.09 10.33
N LEU A 81 4.09 17.70 9.07
CA LEU A 81 3.00 16.86 8.58
C LEU A 81 3.52 15.56 7.94
N SER A 82 4.55 15.67 7.11
CA SER A 82 5.20 14.52 6.49
C SER A 82 5.89 13.66 7.56
N GLY A 83 5.74 12.35 7.42
CA GLY A 83 6.44 11.35 8.22
C GLY A 83 6.86 10.18 7.35
N ASP A 84 7.74 9.33 7.87
CA ASP A 84 8.40 8.25 7.10
C ASP A 84 7.51 7.09 6.65
N GLY A 85 6.23 7.13 7.03
CA GLY A 85 5.23 6.15 6.66
C GLY A 85 4.49 5.59 7.86
N ALA A 86 3.16 5.61 7.79
CA ALA A 86 2.28 4.97 8.74
C ALA A 86 1.24 4.14 8.00
N GLY A 87 0.72 3.12 8.67
CA GLY A 87 -0.38 2.34 8.12
C GLY A 87 -1.04 1.43 9.13
N VAL A 88 -2.22 0.97 8.72
CA VAL A 88 -3.02 -0.03 9.40
C VAL A 88 -3.56 -1.03 8.40
N MET A 89 -3.50 -2.30 8.75
CA MET A 89 -4.15 -3.41 8.04
C MET A 89 -5.25 -3.96 8.92
N VAL A 90 -6.45 -4.06 8.37
CA VAL A 90 -7.65 -4.57 9.03
C VAL A 90 -8.28 -5.65 8.16
N GLU A 91 -9.25 -6.38 8.72
CA GLU A 91 -10.16 -7.15 7.88
C GLU A 91 -10.91 -6.25 6.91
N LEU A 92 -11.20 -6.77 5.72
CA LEU A 92 -11.99 -6.08 4.73
C LEU A 92 -13.46 -5.99 5.22
N PRO A 93 -13.99 -4.80 5.56
CA PRO A 93 -15.34 -4.70 6.10
C PRO A 93 -16.38 -4.92 5.00
N GLN A 94 -16.82 -6.17 4.86
CA GLN A 94 -17.68 -6.63 3.76
C GLN A 94 -18.96 -5.80 3.62
N GLY A 95 -19.60 -5.41 4.74
CA GLY A 95 -20.79 -4.58 4.73
C GLY A 95 -20.56 -3.18 4.13
N PHE A 96 -19.47 -2.52 4.53
CA PHE A 96 -19.10 -1.22 3.98
C PHE A 96 -18.90 -1.28 2.46
N PHE A 97 -18.13 -2.27 1.98
CA PHE A 97 -17.85 -2.39 0.55
C PHE A 97 -19.04 -2.88 -0.27
N ALA A 98 -19.95 -3.69 0.29
CA ALA A 98 -21.21 -4.03 -0.37
C ALA A 98 -22.05 -2.78 -0.66
N GLU A 99 -22.08 -1.81 0.27
CA GLU A 99 -22.75 -0.52 0.06
C GLU A 99 -22.03 0.34 -0.97
N GLN A 100 -20.69 0.32 -1.03
CA GLN A 100 -19.94 1.01 -2.07
C GLN A 100 -20.25 0.45 -3.47
N VAL A 101 -20.39 -0.88 -3.60
CA VAL A 101 -20.84 -1.53 -4.85
C VAL A 101 -22.25 -1.06 -5.23
N ALA A 102 -23.17 -0.99 -4.27
CA ALA A 102 -24.53 -0.48 -4.52
C ALA A 102 -24.53 1.01 -4.91
N ALA A 103 -23.67 1.82 -4.29
CA ALA A 103 -23.57 3.27 -4.56
C ALA A 103 -23.16 3.59 -6.00
N ILE A 104 -22.41 2.70 -6.66
CA ILE A 104 -22.05 2.83 -8.09
C ILE A 104 -23.09 2.18 -9.03
N GLY A 105 -24.27 1.83 -8.52
CA GLY A 105 -25.38 1.27 -9.30
C GLY A 105 -25.23 -0.21 -9.66
N GLN A 106 -24.28 -0.91 -9.03
CA GLN A 106 -24.08 -2.34 -9.24
C GLN A 106 -24.82 -3.17 -8.19
N THR A 107 -25.31 -4.35 -8.59
CA THR A 107 -25.85 -5.33 -7.64
C THR A 107 -24.73 -6.27 -7.20
N LYS A 108 -24.54 -6.41 -5.88
CA LYS A 108 -23.57 -7.36 -5.34
C LYS A 108 -23.93 -8.79 -5.80
N ARG A 109 -22.90 -9.50 -6.27
CA ARG A 109 -22.98 -10.91 -6.70
C ARG A 109 -22.79 -11.85 -5.51
N PRO A 110 -23.13 -13.14 -5.64
CA PRO A 110 -22.79 -14.15 -4.63
C PRO A 110 -21.29 -14.16 -4.29
N GLY A 111 -20.95 -14.52 -3.05
CA GLY A 111 -19.59 -14.51 -2.52
C GLY A 111 -19.17 -13.18 -1.89
N PRO A 112 -17.96 -13.09 -1.31
CA PRO A 112 -17.45 -11.86 -0.70
C PRO A 112 -17.07 -10.80 -1.75
N VAL A 113 -17.13 -9.52 -1.38
CA VAL A 113 -16.50 -8.46 -2.18
C VAL A 113 -14.99 -8.58 -2.00
N CYS A 114 -14.24 -8.55 -3.09
CA CYS A 114 -12.78 -8.48 -3.07
C CYS A 114 -12.35 -7.06 -3.39
N VAL A 115 -11.31 -6.55 -2.73
CA VAL A 115 -10.84 -5.17 -2.94
C VAL A 115 -9.34 -5.16 -3.19
N GLY A 116 -8.94 -4.48 -4.27
CA GLY A 116 -7.56 -4.08 -4.51
C GLY A 116 -7.34 -2.65 -4.08
N GLN A 117 -6.50 -2.39 -3.07
CA GLN A 117 -6.01 -1.06 -2.73
C GLN A 117 -4.76 -0.77 -3.56
N ILE A 118 -4.84 0.18 -4.50
CA ILE A 118 -3.83 0.38 -5.53
C ILE A 118 -3.35 1.83 -5.53
N PHE A 119 -2.03 1.99 -5.57
CA PHE A 119 -1.36 3.23 -5.90
C PHE A 119 -1.09 3.25 -7.39
N LEU A 120 -1.50 4.33 -8.06
CA LEU A 120 -1.37 4.55 -9.49
C LEU A 120 -0.53 5.80 -9.76
N PRO A 121 0.01 5.96 -10.98
CA PRO A 121 0.52 7.24 -11.46
C PRO A 121 -0.50 8.37 -11.22
N ARG A 122 -0.02 9.50 -10.70
CA ARG A 122 -0.87 10.68 -10.43
C ARG A 122 -0.70 11.77 -11.48
N THR A 123 0.52 12.00 -11.94
CA THR A 123 0.89 13.14 -12.80
C THR A 123 0.84 12.82 -14.29
N ASP A 124 0.73 11.55 -14.67
CA ASP A 124 0.55 11.08 -16.05
C ASP A 124 -0.77 10.30 -16.14
N LEU A 125 -1.79 10.96 -16.71
CA LEU A 125 -3.12 10.37 -16.91
C LEU A 125 -3.10 9.20 -17.90
N GLY A 126 -2.23 9.25 -18.91
CA GLY A 126 -2.09 8.15 -19.86
C GLY A 126 -1.48 6.91 -19.22
N ALA A 127 -0.48 7.08 -18.35
CA ALA A 127 0.06 5.98 -17.54
C ALA A 127 -0.96 5.46 -16.51
N GLN A 128 -1.77 6.35 -15.93
CA GLN A 128 -2.83 5.96 -15.02
C GLN A 128 -3.90 5.08 -15.71
N ASP A 129 -4.37 5.47 -16.90
CA ASP A 129 -5.35 4.69 -17.66
C ASP A 129 -4.77 3.35 -18.14
N ARG A 130 -3.51 3.33 -18.60
CA ARG A 130 -2.81 2.07 -18.91
C ARG A 130 -2.72 1.16 -17.69
N ALA A 131 -2.40 1.71 -16.51
CA ALA A 131 -2.35 0.95 -15.28
C ALA A 131 -3.71 0.32 -14.93
N ARG A 132 -4.81 1.08 -15.03
CA ARG A 132 -6.17 0.56 -14.82
C ARG A 132 -6.49 -0.55 -15.82
N ALA A 133 -6.20 -0.34 -17.10
CA ALA A 133 -6.45 -1.32 -18.15
C ALA A 133 -5.69 -2.65 -17.90
N ILE A 134 -4.45 -2.59 -17.43
CA ILE A 134 -3.67 -3.79 -17.06
C ILE A 134 -4.34 -4.52 -15.88
N VAL A 135 -4.71 -3.78 -14.83
CA VAL A 135 -5.39 -4.34 -13.65
C VAL A 135 -6.69 -5.04 -14.04
N GLU A 136 -7.52 -4.37 -14.83
CA GLU A 136 -8.80 -4.90 -15.32
C GLU A 136 -8.60 -6.13 -16.20
N THR A 137 -7.64 -6.07 -17.13
CA THR A 137 -7.32 -7.18 -18.04
C THR A 137 -6.95 -8.43 -17.28
N GLU A 138 -6.07 -8.33 -16.28
CA GLU A 138 -5.64 -9.48 -15.50
C GLU A 138 -6.72 -9.98 -14.54
N ALA A 139 -7.57 -9.09 -14.00
CA ALA A 139 -8.74 -9.47 -13.20
C ALA A 139 -9.74 -10.28 -14.05
N LEU A 140 -10.08 -9.79 -15.25
CA LEU A 140 -10.98 -10.49 -16.18
C LEU A 140 -10.41 -11.81 -16.66
N ARG A 141 -9.10 -11.87 -16.98
CA ARG A 141 -8.39 -13.12 -17.33
C ARG A 141 -8.45 -14.15 -16.21
N SER A 142 -8.48 -13.69 -14.97
CA SER A 142 -8.60 -14.52 -13.77
C SER A 142 -10.06 -14.85 -13.42
N GLY A 143 -11.03 -14.44 -14.25
CA GLY A 143 -12.45 -14.74 -14.09
C GLY A 143 -13.20 -13.87 -13.08
N PHE A 144 -12.57 -12.85 -12.51
CA PHE A 144 -13.25 -11.93 -11.59
C PHE A 144 -14.24 -11.05 -12.33
N TRP A 145 -15.36 -10.75 -11.66
CA TRP A 145 -16.25 -9.71 -12.13
C TRP A 145 -15.82 -8.36 -11.57
N ILE A 146 -15.70 -7.34 -12.42
CA ILE A 146 -15.35 -5.98 -11.99
C ILE A 146 -16.63 -5.22 -11.70
N TYR A 147 -16.83 -4.79 -10.45
CA TYR A 147 -17.89 -3.85 -10.12
C TYR A 147 -17.54 -2.44 -10.59
N GLY A 148 -16.29 -2.05 -10.38
CA GLY A 148 -15.78 -0.76 -10.81
C GLY A 148 -14.67 -0.26 -9.89
N TRP A 149 -14.17 0.92 -10.23
CA TRP A 149 -13.19 1.65 -9.43
C TRP A 149 -13.88 2.60 -8.45
N ARG A 150 -13.28 2.76 -7.27
CA ARG A 150 -13.63 3.73 -6.24
C ARG A 150 -12.37 4.55 -5.95
N GLN A 151 -12.43 5.85 -6.20
CA GLN A 151 -11.40 6.75 -5.69
C GLN A 151 -11.46 6.74 -4.15
N THR A 152 -10.35 6.45 -3.48
CA THR A 152 -10.34 6.39 -2.02
C THR A 152 -10.46 7.81 -1.49
N PRO A 153 -11.44 8.14 -0.62
CA PRO A 153 -11.52 9.44 0.02
C PRO A 153 -10.22 9.70 0.80
N VAL A 154 -9.59 10.84 0.53
CA VAL A 154 -8.38 11.26 1.22
C VAL A 154 -8.45 12.74 1.59
N ASP A 155 -8.05 13.07 2.82
CA ASP A 155 -7.82 14.46 3.23
C ASP A 155 -6.35 14.82 3.02
N LEU A 156 -6.09 15.65 2.00
CA LEU A 156 -4.74 16.07 1.67
C LEU A 156 -4.23 17.22 2.56
N SER A 157 -5.08 17.82 3.41
CA SER A 157 -4.66 18.89 4.33
C SER A 157 -3.66 18.41 5.38
N VAL A 158 -3.66 17.11 5.68
CA VAL A 158 -2.72 16.47 6.62
C VAL A 158 -1.48 15.89 5.94
N VAL A 159 -1.34 16.07 4.63
CA VAL A 159 -0.19 15.60 3.86
C VAL A 159 0.78 16.76 3.65
N GLY A 160 1.99 16.61 4.19
CA GLY A 160 3.03 17.62 4.01
C GLY A 160 3.53 17.73 2.56
N THR A 161 4.24 18.81 2.25
CA THR A 161 4.60 19.16 0.87
C THR A 161 5.40 18.06 0.18
N LYS A 162 6.38 17.46 0.87
CA LYS A 162 7.21 16.38 0.31
C LYS A 162 6.42 15.10 0.06
N ALA A 163 5.57 14.71 1.00
CA ALA A 163 4.72 13.53 0.86
C ALA A 163 3.67 13.71 -0.25
N GLY A 164 3.05 14.90 -0.34
CA GLY A 164 2.02 15.22 -1.33
C GLY A 164 2.55 15.26 -2.76
N ALA A 165 3.83 15.59 -2.88
CA ALA A 165 4.58 15.63 -4.09
C ALA A 165 4.78 14.25 -4.75
N THR A 166 5.21 13.26 -3.97
CA THR A 166 5.38 11.86 -4.40
C THR A 166 4.13 11.01 -4.23
N ARG A 167 3.00 11.66 -3.85
CA ARG A 167 1.72 10.99 -3.62
C ARG A 167 1.23 10.29 -4.90
N PRO A 168 0.89 9.00 -4.81
CA PRO A 168 0.22 8.31 -5.91
C PRO A 168 -1.25 8.73 -6.01
N GLU A 169 -1.90 8.40 -7.11
CA GLU A 169 -3.36 8.34 -7.10
C GLU A 169 -3.79 7.07 -6.36
N ILE A 170 -4.75 7.19 -5.44
CA ILE A 170 -5.11 6.11 -4.51
C ILE A 170 -6.51 5.64 -4.84
N GLU A 171 -6.60 4.47 -5.45
CA GLU A 171 -7.86 3.92 -5.93
C GLU A 171 -8.05 2.49 -5.47
N GLN A 172 -9.32 2.14 -5.34
CA GLN A 172 -9.78 0.81 -5.01
C GLN A 172 -10.48 0.20 -6.21
N ILE A 173 -10.08 -1.00 -6.62
CA ILE A 173 -10.89 -1.81 -7.54
C ILE A 173 -11.72 -2.80 -6.72
N MET A 174 -13.03 -2.83 -6.96
CA MET A 174 -13.97 -3.74 -6.29
C MET A 174 -14.34 -4.87 -7.24
N LEU A 175 -14.19 -6.11 -6.79
CA LEU A 175 -14.38 -7.32 -7.60
C LEU A 175 -15.34 -8.31 -6.93
N ALA A 176 -16.00 -9.13 -7.73
CA ALA A 176 -16.65 -10.36 -7.29
C ALA A 176 -15.79 -11.58 -7.65
N PRO A 177 -15.80 -12.64 -6.82
CA PRO A 177 -15.02 -13.84 -7.05
C PRO A 177 -15.40 -14.53 -8.36
N PRO A 178 -14.45 -15.21 -9.02
CA PRO A 178 -14.77 -16.14 -10.10
C PRO A 178 -15.60 -17.31 -9.56
N LEU A 179 -16.27 -18.02 -10.47
CA LEU A 179 -17.01 -19.24 -10.15
C LEU A 179 -16.09 -20.47 -10.29
N ASP A 180 -16.30 -21.47 -9.44
CA ASP A 180 -15.68 -22.78 -9.56
C ASP A 180 -16.35 -23.65 -10.64
N ALA A 181 -15.90 -24.90 -10.76
CA ALA A 181 -16.43 -25.85 -11.75
C ALA A 181 -17.90 -26.25 -11.50
N ALA A 182 -18.40 -26.07 -10.27
CA ALA A 182 -19.81 -26.29 -9.92
C ALA A 182 -20.68 -25.03 -10.13
N GLY A 183 -20.06 -23.89 -10.48
CA GLY A 183 -20.75 -22.61 -10.65
C GLY A 183 -20.90 -21.82 -9.35
N GLU A 184 -20.25 -22.23 -8.27
CA GLU A 184 -20.27 -21.54 -6.98
C GLU A 184 -19.13 -20.51 -6.89
N PRO A 185 -19.34 -19.35 -6.26
CA PRO A 185 -18.28 -18.36 -6.09
C PRO A 185 -17.13 -18.93 -5.26
N LEU A 186 -15.88 -18.73 -5.71
CA LEU A 186 -14.72 -19.04 -4.88
C LEU A 186 -14.78 -18.27 -3.56
N ASP A 187 -14.34 -18.93 -2.49
CA ASP A 187 -14.25 -18.35 -1.16
C ASP A 187 -13.01 -18.86 -0.41
N GLY A 188 -12.73 -18.27 0.75
CA GLY A 188 -11.68 -18.69 1.67
C GLY A 188 -10.30 -18.71 1.02
N GLU A 189 -9.55 -19.79 1.24
CA GLU A 189 -8.18 -19.92 0.75
C GLU A 189 -8.09 -20.02 -0.78
N ALA A 190 -9.07 -20.62 -1.44
CA ALA A 190 -9.10 -20.72 -2.89
C ALA A 190 -9.21 -19.33 -3.53
N LEU A 191 -10.09 -18.48 -2.98
CA LEU A 191 -10.25 -17.10 -3.43
C LEU A 191 -8.98 -16.25 -3.17
N GLU A 192 -8.43 -16.30 -1.96
CA GLU A 192 -7.21 -15.55 -1.62
C GLU A 192 -6.02 -15.98 -2.49
N ARG A 193 -5.95 -17.26 -2.86
CA ARG A 193 -4.93 -17.76 -3.79
C ARG A 193 -5.10 -17.21 -5.20
N GLU A 194 -6.33 -17.15 -5.72
CA GLU A 194 -6.55 -16.54 -7.04
C GLU A 194 -6.29 -15.04 -7.04
N LEU A 195 -6.65 -14.33 -5.97
CA LEU A 195 -6.31 -12.91 -5.80
C LEU A 195 -4.78 -12.70 -5.72
N TYR A 196 -4.06 -13.59 -5.04
CA TYR A 196 -2.59 -13.61 -5.03
C TYR A 196 -2.02 -13.78 -6.45
N LEU A 197 -2.49 -14.78 -7.20
CA LEU A 197 -2.03 -15.03 -8.57
C LEU A 197 -2.36 -13.87 -9.51
N CYS A 198 -3.57 -13.33 -9.42
CA CYS A 198 -4.00 -12.15 -10.16
C CYS A 198 -3.07 -10.96 -9.87
N ARG A 199 -2.79 -10.67 -8.58
CA ARG A 199 -1.85 -9.60 -8.21
C ARG A 199 -0.47 -9.80 -8.84
N ARG A 200 0.07 -11.02 -8.80
CA ARG A 200 1.39 -11.33 -9.39
C ARG A 200 1.40 -11.16 -10.90
N ARG A 201 0.31 -11.53 -11.59
CA ARG A 201 0.14 -11.28 -13.03
C ARG A 201 0.10 -9.79 -13.34
N ILE A 202 -0.64 -9.00 -12.57
CA ILE A 202 -0.68 -7.53 -12.71
C ILE A 202 0.71 -6.93 -12.51
N GLU A 203 1.40 -7.28 -11.42
CA GLU A 203 2.76 -6.78 -11.12
C GLU A 203 3.73 -7.06 -12.27
N LYS A 204 3.66 -8.26 -12.86
CA LYS A 204 4.48 -8.65 -14.01
C LYS A 204 4.11 -7.90 -15.29
N ALA A 205 2.82 -7.72 -15.55
CA ALA A 205 2.31 -7.04 -16.73
C ALA A 205 2.67 -5.54 -16.70
N VAL A 206 2.47 -4.87 -15.57
CA VAL A 206 2.91 -3.48 -15.32
C VAL A 206 4.40 -3.33 -15.59
N GLN A 207 5.23 -4.24 -15.06
CA GLN A 207 6.67 -4.19 -15.27
C GLN A 207 7.04 -4.36 -16.75
N SER A 208 6.35 -5.27 -17.46
CA SER A 208 6.61 -5.56 -18.87
C SER A 208 6.17 -4.42 -19.79
N ASP A 209 5.07 -3.74 -19.45
CA ASP A 209 4.56 -2.56 -20.17
C ASP A 209 5.33 -1.27 -19.80
N GLY A 210 6.19 -1.33 -18.77
CA GLY A 210 7.02 -0.21 -18.35
C GLY A 210 6.23 0.93 -17.69
N VAL A 211 5.07 0.62 -17.08
CA VAL A 211 4.23 1.62 -16.42
C VAL A 211 4.80 1.91 -15.02
N PRO A 212 5.33 3.12 -14.75
CA PRO A 212 5.93 3.45 -13.46
C PRO A 212 4.85 3.62 -12.38
N GLY A 213 5.24 3.66 -11.11
CA GLY A 213 4.39 4.15 -10.02
C GLY A 213 3.19 3.28 -9.63
N VAL A 214 2.96 2.13 -10.27
CA VAL A 214 1.88 1.21 -9.88
C VAL A 214 2.33 0.33 -8.71
N TYR A 215 1.55 0.32 -7.63
CA TYR A 215 1.81 -0.54 -6.48
C TYR A 215 0.51 -1.03 -5.84
N ILE A 216 0.36 -2.35 -5.73
CA ILE A 216 -0.81 -2.98 -5.11
C ILE A 216 -0.51 -3.19 -3.62
N CYS A 217 -1.11 -2.36 -2.77
CA CYS A 217 -0.97 -2.43 -1.31
C CYS A 217 -1.54 -3.75 -0.79
N THR A 218 -2.80 -4.03 -1.15
CA THR A 218 -3.52 -5.28 -0.89
C THR A 218 -4.42 -5.59 -2.08
N LEU A 219 -4.64 -6.88 -2.34
CA LEU A 219 -5.70 -7.38 -3.23
C LEU A 219 -6.19 -8.68 -2.59
N SER A 220 -7.33 -8.60 -1.92
CA SER A 220 -7.83 -9.63 -0.99
C SER A 220 -9.33 -9.47 -0.76
N ALA A 221 -10.02 -10.53 -0.36
CA ALA A 221 -11.37 -10.51 0.19
C ALA A 221 -11.38 -10.52 1.73
N ARG A 222 -10.22 -10.80 2.35
CA ARG A 222 -10.04 -10.86 3.80
C ARG A 222 -9.46 -9.60 4.40
N SER A 223 -8.52 -8.94 3.73
CA SER A 223 -7.69 -7.91 4.35
C SER A 223 -7.53 -6.66 3.48
N ILE A 224 -7.48 -5.49 4.11
CA ILE A 224 -7.17 -4.23 3.42
C ILE A 224 -6.18 -3.41 4.24
N ALA A 225 -5.18 -2.84 3.57
CA ALA A 225 -4.20 -1.97 4.21
C ALA A 225 -4.37 -0.53 3.74
N TYR A 226 -4.59 0.37 4.70
CA TYR A 226 -4.55 1.81 4.53
C TYR A 226 -3.21 2.32 5.05
N LYS A 227 -2.39 2.88 4.17
CA LYS A 227 -1.03 3.32 4.50
C LYS A 227 -0.60 4.51 3.65
N GLY A 228 0.26 5.36 4.19
CA GLY A 228 0.72 6.54 3.48
C GLY A 228 1.88 7.25 4.18
N MET A 229 2.41 8.27 3.52
CA MET A 229 3.57 9.06 4.01
C MET A 229 3.09 10.22 4.91
N VAL A 230 2.46 9.85 6.03
CA VAL A 230 2.00 10.78 7.06
C VAL A 230 2.52 10.33 8.41
N ARG A 231 2.52 11.24 9.37
CA ARG A 231 2.71 10.89 10.79
C ARG A 231 1.62 9.90 11.22
N ALA A 232 1.96 8.90 12.04
CA ALA A 232 1.01 7.91 12.54
C ALA A 232 -0.25 8.52 13.16
N GLU A 233 -0.12 9.64 13.86
CA GLU A 233 -1.25 10.31 14.48
C GLU A 233 -2.28 10.89 13.49
N LEU A 234 -1.87 11.13 12.24
CA LEU A 234 -2.66 11.72 11.17
C LEU A 234 -3.24 10.67 10.21
N LEU A 235 -2.94 9.37 10.39
CA LEU A 235 -3.41 8.33 9.45
C LEU A 235 -4.95 8.27 9.37
N GLY A 236 -5.64 8.37 10.52
CA GLY A 236 -7.11 8.41 10.56
C GLY A 236 -7.68 9.66 9.89
N ASN A 237 -6.98 10.79 9.96
CA ASN A 237 -7.36 12.01 9.25
C ASN A 237 -7.16 11.87 7.73
N LEU A 238 -6.04 11.26 7.30
CA LEU A 238 -5.76 11.04 5.89
C LEU A 238 -6.83 10.19 5.22
N TYR A 239 -7.33 9.15 5.91
CA TYR A 239 -8.32 8.21 5.37
C TYR A 239 -9.63 8.23 6.17
N PRO A 240 -10.61 9.06 5.77
CA PRO A 240 -11.91 9.15 6.43
C PRO A 240 -12.66 7.81 6.54
N ASP A 241 -12.42 6.86 5.63
CA ASP A 241 -12.96 5.49 5.71
C ASP A 241 -12.64 4.85 7.08
N LEU A 242 -11.45 5.09 7.65
CA LEU A 242 -11.03 4.53 8.93
C LEU A 242 -11.81 5.11 10.12
N GLU A 243 -12.46 6.26 9.97
CA GLU A 243 -13.29 6.91 10.99
C GLU A 243 -14.77 6.46 10.89
N ASP A 244 -15.14 5.72 9.84
CA ASP A 244 -16.50 5.22 9.64
C ASP A 244 -16.87 4.13 10.67
N ALA A 245 -18.06 4.23 11.27
CA ALA A 245 -18.53 3.24 12.25
C ALA A 245 -18.71 1.83 11.66
N ARG A 246 -18.92 1.72 10.35
CA ARG A 246 -19.04 0.44 9.63
C ARG A 246 -17.70 -0.24 9.40
N PHE A 247 -16.58 0.49 9.53
CA PHE A 247 -15.24 -0.09 9.50
C PHE A 247 -14.99 -0.87 10.79
N THR A 248 -15.36 -2.14 10.76
CA THR A 248 -15.23 -3.11 11.85
C THR A 248 -14.22 -4.18 11.46
N SER A 249 -13.51 -4.71 12.46
CA SER A 249 -12.58 -5.81 12.25
C SER A 249 -12.33 -6.60 13.53
N ALA A 250 -12.02 -7.88 13.39
CA ALA A 250 -11.57 -8.76 14.45
C ALA A 250 -10.07 -8.62 14.71
N TYR A 251 -9.29 -8.03 13.78
CA TYR A 251 -7.89 -7.73 14.00
C TYR A 251 -7.44 -6.44 13.32
N ALA A 252 -6.40 -5.82 13.87
CA ALA A 252 -5.75 -4.68 13.25
C ALA A 252 -4.25 -4.74 13.50
N VAL A 253 -3.46 -4.77 12.43
CA VAL A 253 -2.00 -4.64 12.49
C VAL A 253 -1.64 -3.22 12.11
N PHE A 254 -0.90 -2.52 12.95
CA PHE A 254 -0.49 -1.15 12.70
C PHE A 254 1.02 -0.98 12.75
N HIS A 255 1.52 0.00 12.00
CA HIS A 255 2.95 0.27 11.91
C HIS A 255 3.22 1.77 11.70
N GLN A 256 4.25 2.28 12.38
CA GLN A 256 4.90 3.56 12.11
C GLN A 256 6.36 3.29 11.76
N ARG A 257 6.79 3.75 10.59
CA ARG A 257 8.18 3.63 10.13
C ARG A 257 9.04 4.76 10.68
N TYR A 258 10.33 4.48 10.89
CA TYR A 258 11.38 5.46 11.05
C TYR A 258 12.43 5.12 10.01
N SER A 259 12.79 6.08 9.16
CA SER A 259 13.62 5.91 7.98
C SER A 259 14.87 6.77 8.10
N THR A 260 16.03 6.23 7.74
CA THR A 260 17.21 7.07 7.51
C THR A 260 17.23 7.67 6.09
N ASN A 261 16.29 7.29 5.23
CA ASN A 261 16.11 7.94 3.93
C ASN A 261 15.30 9.23 4.09
N THR A 262 15.82 10.32 3.52
CA THR A 262 15.21 11.66 3.52
C THR A 262 14.05 11.82 2.52
N PHE A 263 13.72 10.77 1.76
CA PHE A 263 12.77 10.87 0.65
C PHE A 263 11.55 9.94 0.78
N PRO A 264 10.34 10.48 0.63
CA PRO A 264 9.12 9.74 0.87
C PRO A 264 8.75 8.80 -0.29
N GLU A 265 8.78 7.49 -0.05
CA GLU A 265 8.28 6.46 -0.96
C GLU A 265 7.04 5.76 -0.37
N TRP A 266 5.85 6.15 -0.84
CA TRP A 266 4.56 5.65 -0.34
C TRP A 266 4.44 4.13 -0.29
N LYS A 267 5.01 3.42 -1.27
CA LYS A 267 4.99 1.95 -1.33
C LYS A 267 5.75 1.27 -0.17
N LEU A 268 6.72 1.97 0.45
CA LEU A 268 7.55 1.44 1.54
C LEU A 268 6.90 1.63 2.91
N ALA A 269 5.86 2.44 3.03
CA ALA A 269 5.02 2.44 4.22
C ALA A 269 4.49 1.03 4.48
N GLN A 270 4.34 0.69 5.75
CA GLN A 270 3.85 -0.62 6.21
C GLN A 270 2.48 -0.44 6.91
N PRO A 271 1.66 -1.50 7.06
CA PRO A 271 1.95 -2.91 6.79
C PRO A 271 2.20 -3.29 5.33
N PHE A 272 2.98 -4.35 5.14
CA PHE A 272 2.96 -5.15 3.92
C PHE A 272 1.79 -6.14 3.96
N ARG A 273 1.63 -6.89 2.87
CA ARG A 273 0.44 -7.72 2.60
C ARG A 273 0.13 -8.79 3.65
N MET A 274 1.13 -9.18 4.44
CA MET A 274 1.03 -10.19 5.52
C MET A 274 1.86 -9.83 6.76
N LEU A 275 2.63 -8.73 6.72
CA LEU A 275 3.70 -8.48 7.68
C LEU A 275 3.80 -7.00 7.99
N ALA A 276 4.00 -6.67 9.26
CA ALA A 276 4.61 -5.43 9.70
C ALA A 276 5.89 -5.78 10.47
N HIS A 277 6.98 -5.07 10.20
CA HIS A 277 8.31 -5.42 10.68
C HIS A 277 8.96 -4.23 11.36
N ASN A 278 9.25 -4.37 12.65
CA ASN A 278 10.11 -3.45 13.39
C ASN A 278 11.49 -4.08 13.57
N GLY A 279 12.48 -3.54 12.86
CA GLY A 279 13.87 -3.99 12.92
C GLY A 279 14.51 -3.97 11.54
N GLU A 280 15.69 -4.58 11.43
CA GLU A 280 16.47 -4.67 10.20
C GLU A 280 16.84 -6.13 9.90
N ILE A 281 16.70 -6.55 8.63
CA ILE A 281 17.11 -7.89 8.19
C ILE A 281 18.57 -7.81 7.71
N ASN A 282 19.51 -7.95 8.65
CA ASN A 282 20.95 -7.81 8.38
C ASN A 282 21.53 -8.84 7.39
N THR A 283 20.79 -9.92 7.10
CA THR A 283 21.18 -10.97 6.14
C THR A 283 20.48 -10.86 4.79
N LEU A 284 19.85 -9.72 4.48
CA LEU A 284 19.00 -9.54 3.30
C LEU A 284 19.67 -10.00 1.99
N LYS A 285 20.90 -9.58 1.72
CA LYS A 285 21.64 -9.95 0.50
C LYS A 285 21.82 -11.47 0.37
N GLY A 286 22.10 -12.15 1.49
CA GLY A 286 22.19 -13.61 1.55
C GLY A 286 20.85 -14.27 1.26
N ASN A 287 19.78 -13.82 1.92
CA ASN A 287 18.42 -14.35 1.72
C ASN A 287 17.95 -14.18 0.27
N LEU A 288 18.21 -13.02 -0.35
CA LEU A 288 17.88 -12.76 -1.76
C LEU A 288 18.60 -13.71 -2.71
N ASN A 289 19.89 -13.97 -2.47
CA ASN A 289 20.66 -14.89 -3.29
C ASN A 289 20.20 -16.34 -3.12
N TRP A 290 19.91 -16.77 -1.89
CA TRP A 290 19.33 -18.09 -1.64
C TRP A 290 17.96 -18.26 -2.31
N MET A 291 17.14 -17.21 -2.35
CA MET A 291 15.83 -17.29 -3.00
C MET A 291 15.94 -17.55 -4.50
N LYS A 292 16.92 -16.96 -5.20
CA LYS A 292 17.20 -17.27 -6.62
C LYS A 292 17.49 -18.76 -6.85
N SER A 293 18.15 -19.43 -5.89
CA SER A 293 18.40 -20.86 -5.96
C SER A 293 17.18 -21.69 -5.56
N HIS A 294 16.42 -21.27 -4.55
CA HIS A 294 15.19 -21.95 -4.12
C HIS A 294 14.09 -21.90 -5.18
N GLU A 295 13.92 -20.77 -5.87
CA GLU A 295 12.92 -20.56 -6.91
C GLU A 295 13.01 -21.58 -8.04
N ILE A 296 14.21 -22.07 -8.39
CA ILE A 296 14.43 -23.05 -9.47
C ILE A 296 13.67 -24.36 -9.23
N ARG A 297 13.53 -24.78 -7.96
CA ARG A 297 12.89 -26.05 -7.57
C ARG A 297 11.54 -25.85 -6.90
N MET A 298 11.10 -24.60 -6.72
CA MET A 298 9.88 -24.31 -6.00
C MET A 298 8.67 -24.65 -6.86
N ALA A 299 7.97 -25.71 -6.49
CA ALA A 299 6.74 -26.14 -7.12
C ALA A 299 5.76 -26.60 -6.04
N ALA A 300 4.50 -26.23 -6.19
CA ALA A 300 3.42 -26.71 -5.34
C ALA A 300 2.14 -26.81 -6.18
N GLY A 301 1.44 -27.94 -6.09
CA GLY A 301 0.20 -28.16 -6.85
C GLY A 301 -0.91 -27.15 -6.53
N ALA A 302 -0.77 -26.40 -5.43
CA ALA A 302 -1.66 -25.29 -5.12
C ALA A 302 -1.66 -24.18 -6.19
N PHE A 303 -0.58 -23.99 -6.95
CA PHE A 303 -0.44 -22.89 -7.91
C PHE A 303 -0.70 -23.29 -9.38
N GLY A 304 -1.14 -24.54 -9.62
CA GLY A 304 -1.28 -25.12 -10.95
C GLY A 304 -0.03 -25.86 -11.39
#